data_AF-A0A2E7Y5N1-F1
#
_entry.id   AF-A0A2E7Y5N1-F1
#
_cell.length_a   1.000
_cell.length_b   1.000
_cell.length_c   1.000
_cell.angle_alpha   90.00
_cell.angle_beta   90.00
_cell.angle_gamma   90.00
#
_symmetry.space_group_name_H-M   'P 1'
#
loop_
_entity.id
_entity.type
_entity.pdbx_description
1 polymer ?
#
loop_
_entity_poly.entity_id
_entity_poly.type
_entity_poly.pdbx_seq_one_letter_code
_entity_poly.pdbx_strand_id
1 'polypeptide(L)'
;MSNSPSSNASTAIDTIQSLIVAFVIAMIFRGFVVEGFVIPTGSMAPTLLGQHMLIESGQTGSATPVGLDAQRKPDARNLRDHLAGRLQPFRKGGLQASSARMGDRLLVAKWLYPFMAPERFDVVVFKNPVHPDGASGTYIKRLIG
;
A
#
# COMPACT_ATOMS: atom_id res chain seq x y z
N MET A 1 -47.85 24.86 -43.09
CA MET A 1 -46.84 24.75 -42.02
C MET A 1 -46.47 23.28 -41.87
N SER A 2 -45.37 22.85 -42.50
CA SER A 2 -44.95 21.45 -42.54
C SER A 2 -44.21 21.08 -41.26
N ASN A 3 -44.78 20.16 -40.48
CA ASN A 3 -44.09 19.54 -39.35
C ASN A 3 -43.03 18.56 -39.88
N SER A 4 -41.77 18.82 -39.56
CA SER A 4 -40.66 17.88 -39.78
C SER A 4 -40.52 16.98 -38.55
N PRO A 5 -40.59 15.64 -38.67
CA PRO A 5 -40.35 14.74 -37.55
C PRO A 5 -38.85 14.41 -37.49
N SER A 6 -38.09 15.14 -36.67
CA SER A 6 -36.65 14.87 -36.48
C SER A 6 -36.27 14.88 -34.99
N SER A 7 -36.99 14.14 -34.16
CA SER A 7 -36.75 14.08 -32.71
C SER A 7 -36.23 12.74 -32.19
N ASN A 8 -36.29 11.65 -32.97
CA ASN A 8 -35.86 10.33 -32.49
C ASN A 8 -34.40 10.01 -32.86
N ALA A 9 -33.95 10.40 -34.06
CA ALA A 9 -32.58 10.13 -34.52
C ALA A 9 -31.54 10.98 -33.78
N SER A 10 -31.84 12.25 -33.52
CA SER A 10 -30.98 13.14 -32.70
C SER A 10 -30.85 12.61 -31.28
N THR A 11 -31.96 12.26 -30.63
CA THR A 11 -31.97 11.66 -29.29
C THR A 11 -31.14 10.36 -29.22
N ALA A 12 -31.21 9.51 -30.24
CA ALA A 12 -30.40 8.30 -30.32
C ALA A 12 -28.90 8.59 -30.47
N ILE A 13 -28.53 9.59 -31.26
CA ILE A 13 -27.13 10.01 -31.43
C ILE A 13 -26.59 10.63 -30.13
N ASP A 14 -27.37 11.50 -29.47
CA ASP A 14 -26.97 12.17 -28.23
C ASP A 14 -26.76 11.17 -27.07
N THR A 15 -27.62 10.15 -27.00
CA THR A 15 -27.49 9.06 -26.01
C THR A 15 -26.27 8.18 -26.28
N ILE A 16 -26.02 7.81 -27.54
CA ILE A 16 -24.81 7.04 -27.91
C ILE A 16 -23.54 7.87 -27.64
N GLN A 17 -23.54 9.15 -27.97
CA GLN A 17 -22.42 10.04 -27.69
C GLN A 17 -22.14 10.14 -26.19
N SER A 18 -23.18 10.32 -25.37
CA SER A 18 -23.05 10.35 -23.91
C SER A 18 -22.52 9.03 -23.36
N LEU A 19 -22.96 7.90 -23.91
CA LEU A 19 -22.48 6.56 -23.55
C LEU A 19 -21.01 6.37 -23.91
N ILE A 20 -20.58 6.82 -25.09
CA ILE A 20 -19.18 6.74 -25.52
C ILE A 20 -18.30 7.62 -24.62
N VAL A 21 -18.72 8.85 -24.33
CA VAL A 21 -17.96 9.76 -23.43
C VAL A 21 -17.84 9.14 -22.04
N ALA A 22 -18.93 8.63 -21.47
CA ALA A 22 -18.91 7.93 -20.19
C ALA A 22 -18.00 6.68 -20.23
N PHE A 23 -18.02 5.91 -21.32
CA PHE A 23 -17.17 4.74 -21.51
C PHE A 23 -15.69 5.10 -21.60
N VAL A 24 -15.33 6.14 -22.36
CA VAL A 24 -13.94 6.61 -22.46
C VAL A 24 -13.44 7.11 -21.11
N ILE A 25 -14.24 7.91 -20.39
CA ILE A 25 -13.91 8.36 -19.03
C ILE A 25 -13.71 7.15 -18.11
N ALA A 26 -14.63 6.18 -18.14
CA ALA A 26 -14.53 4.96 -17.33
C ALA A 26 -13.28 4.14 -17.68
N MET A 27 -12.90 4.04 -18.97
CA MET A 27 -11.70 3.34 -19.43
C MET A 27 -10.42 4.07 -19.04
N ILE A 28 -10.40 5.40 -19.04
CA ILE A 28 -9.28 6.19 -18.51
C ILE A 28 -9.12 5.91 -17.02
N PHE A 29 -10.20 5.99 -16.23
CA PHE A 29 -10.11 5.62 -14.82
C PHE A 29 -9.68 4.14 -14.67
N ARG A 30 -10.25 3.20 -15.43
CA ARG A 30 -9.86 1.78 -15.38
C ARG A 30 -8.38 1.55 -15.72
N GLY A 31 -7.83 2.28 -16.69
CA GLY A 31 -6.48 2.10 -17.22
C GLY A 31 -5.38 2.88 -16.48
N PHE A 32 -5.71 4.04 -15.90
CA PHE A 32 -4.77 4.89 -15.15
C PHE A 32 -4.91 4.75 -13.63
N VAL A 33 -5.89 4.00 -13.13
CA VAL A 33 -6.08 3.83 -11.69
C VAL A 33 -4.92 3.06 -11.10
N VAL A 34 -4.35 3.77 -10.14
CA VAL A 34 -3.31 3.39 -9.23
C VAL A 34 -3.63 2.04 -8.57
N GLU A 35 -2.70 1.09 -8.64
CA GLU A 35 -2.91 -0.22 -8.03
C GLU A 35 -2.76 -0.10 -6.50
N GLY A 36 -3.82 -0.49 -5.79
CA GLY A 36 -3.83 -0.49 -4.33
C GLY A 36 -3.12 -1.71 -3.77
N PHE A 37 -2.10 -1.49 -2.95
CA PHE A 37 -1.37 -2.55 -2.25
C PHE A 37 -1.51 -2.40 -0.74
N VAL A 38 -1.65 -3.53 -0.06
CA VAL A 38 -1.43 -3.63 1.40
C VAL A 38 -0.08 -4.28 1.60
N ILE A 39 0.77 -3.69 2.44
CA ILE A 39 2.10 -4.24 2.71
C ILE A 39 1.98 -5.40 3.71
N PRO A 40 2.36 -6.63 3.34
CA PRO A 40 2.28 -7.75 4.27
C PRO A 40 3.45 -7.74 5.26
N THR A 41 4.66 -7.38 4.80
CA THR A 41 5.92 -7.58 5.53
C THR A 41 6.59 -6.27 5.95
N GLY A 42 7.28 -6.25 7.09
CA GLY A 42 7.99 -5.07 7.59
C GLY A 42 9.36 -4.76 6.96
N SER A 43 9.69 -5.28 5.77
CA SER A 43 11.06 -5.11 5.19
C SER A 43 11.44 -3.68 4.82
N MET A 44 10.45 -2.79 4.76
CA MET A 44 10.61 -1.36 4.52
C MET A 44 10.44 -0.51 5.80
N ALA A 45 10.35 -1.15 6.97
CA ALA A 45 10.28 -0.45 8.24
C ALA A 45 11.61 0.30 8.53
N PRO A 46 11.56 1.50 9.14
CA PRO A 46 10.38 2.17 9.67
C PRO A 46 9.60 3.00 8.64
N THR A 47 10.05 3.10 7.38
CA THR A 47 9.40 3.93 6.36
C THR A 47 7.99 3.44 6.01
N LEU A 48 7.83 2.14 5.83
CA LEU A 48 6.55 1.51 5.53
C LEU A 48 6.36 0.29 6.42
N LEU A 49 5.27 0.30 7.18
CA LEU A 49 4.96 -0.75 8.14
C LEU A 49 4.19 -1.87 7.45
N GLY A 50 4.68 -3.10 7.62
CA GLY A 50 3.89 -4.30 7.32
C GLY A 50 2.84 -4.55 8.39
N GLN A 51 2.27 -5.76 8.40
CA GLN A 51 1.45 -6.19 9.51
C GLN A 51 2.26 -6.08 10.81
N HIS A 52 1.71 -5.40 11.81
CA HIS A 52 2.43 -5.10 13.05
C HIS A 52 1.48 -5.04 14.24
N MET A 53 2.03 -5.14 15.44
CA MET A 53 1.31 -4.81 16.68
C MET A 53 2.06 -3.71 17.41
N LEU A 54 1.34 -2.89 18.16
CA LEU A 54 1.96 -1.93 19.05
C LEU A 54 2.27 -2.61 20.38
N ILE A 55 3.45 -2.33 20.91
CA ILE A 55 3.86 -2.73 22.24
C ILE A 55 4.05 -1.48 23.06
N GLU A 56 3.27 -1.35 24.13
CA GLU A 56 3.35 -0.25 25.06
C GLU A 56 4.29 -0.61 26.22
N SER A 57 5.22 0.31 26.50
CA SER A 57 6.11 0.24 27.66
C SER A 57 5.40 0.70 28.93
N GLY A 58 5.30 -0.17 29.93
CA GLY A 58 4.88 0.24 31.28
C GLY A 58 5.88 1.12 32.01
N GLN A 59 7.11 1.31 31.49
CA GLN A 59 8.13 2.17 32.10
C GLN A 59 8.09 3.60 31.56
N THR A 60 7.89 3.77 30.25
CA THR A 60 7.94 5.08 29.58
C THR A 60 6.61 5.51 28.96
N GLY A 61 5.63 4.61 28.89
CA GLY A 61 4.39 4.81 28.14
C GLY A 61 4.57 4.82 26.62
N SER A 62 5.77 4.55 26.10
CA SER A 62 6.02 4.58 24.66
C SER A 62 5.40 3.38 23.95
N ALA A 63 4.75 3.64 22.82
CA ALA A 63 4.20 2.61 21.94
C ALA A 63 5.16 2.37 20.77
N THR A 64 5.74 1.17 20.68
CA THR A 64 6.65 0.79 19.59
C THR A 64 5.98 -0.21 18.66
N PRO A 65 5.93 0.03 17.33
CA PRO A 65 5.41 -0.94 16.38
C PRO A 65 6.40 -2.10 16.19
N VAL A 66 5.87 -3.32 16.24
CA VAL A 66 6.64 -4.56 16.09
C VAL A 66 6.02 -5.39 14.97
N GLY A 67 6.83 -5.72 13.97
CA GLY A 67 6.41 -6.51 12.81
C GLY A 67 5.90 -7.89 13.21
N LEU A 68 4.79 -8.28 12.61
CA LEU A 68 4.18 -9.61 12.71
C LEU A 68 4.41 -10.32 11.38
N ASP A 69 5.51 -11.05 11.28
CA ASP A 69 5.78 -11.89 10.12
C ASP A 69 5.25 -13.30 10.39
N ALA A 70 4.55 -13.91 9.42
CA ALA A 70 4.06 -15.29 9.56
C ALA A 70 5.18 -16.31 9.85
N GLN A 71 6.39 -16.02 9.39
CA GLN A 71 7.60 -16.84 9.58
C GLN A 71 8.34 -16.53 10.90
N ARG A 72 8.08 -15.38 11.54
CA ARG A 72 8.88 -14.91 12.68
C ARG A 72 8.00 -14.29 13.76
N LYS A 73 7.84 -14.99 14.88
CA LYS A 73 7.22 -14.43 16.08
C LYS A 73 8.19 -13.46 16.77
N PRO A 74 7.72 -12.28 17.21
CA PRO A 74 8.58 -11.35 17.95
C PRO A 74 8.96 -11.94 19.30
N ASP A 75 10.26 -11.96 19.62
CA ASP A 75 10.75 -12.39 20.93
C ASP A 75 10.67 -11.20 21.90
N ALA A 76 9.76 -11.30 22.88
CA ALA A 76 9.57 -10.34 23.96
C ALA A 76 10.88 -9.98 24.69
N ARG A 77 11.87 -10.87 24.71
CA ARG A 77 13.16 -10.65 25.38
C ARG A 77 14.10 -9.71 24.62
N ASN A 78 13.92 -9.61 23.30
CA ASN A 78 14.75 -8.78 22.43
C ASN A 78 14.15 -7.41 22.15
N LEU A 79 12.93 -7.19 22.62
CA LEU A 79 12.29 -5.88 22.58
C LEU A 79 13.04 -4.93 23.53
N ARG A 80 13.28 -3.71 23.04
CA ARG A 80 13.99 -2.65 23.75
C ARG A 80 13.13 -1.39 23.74
N ASP A 81 13.08 -0.72 24.89
CA ASP A 81 12.42 0.56 25.00
C ASP A 81 13.42 1.65 24.61
N HIS A 82 13.20 2.27 23.45
CA HIS A 82 14.10 3.31 22.94
C HIS A 82 14.10 4.57 23.80
N LEU A 83 13.04 4.82 24.60
CA LEU A 83 12.92 6.00 25.46
C LEU A 83 13.49 5.76 26.86
N ALA A 84 13.50 4.51 27.35
CA ALA A 84 14.10 4.18 28.64
C ALA A 84 15.64 4.19 28.57
N GLY A 85 16.21 4.14 27.37
CA GLY A 85 17.64 4.16 27.10
C GLY A 85 18.08 2.96 26.28
N ARG A 86 19.14 3.14 25.47
CA ARG A 86 19.59 2.20 24.41
C ARG A 86 19.77 0.74 24.87
N LEU A 87 19.98 0.50 26.16
CA LEU A 87 20.26 -0.82 26.74
C LEU A 87 19.18 -1.35 27.69
N GLN A 88 18.11 -0.59 27.93
CA GLN A 88 17.10 -1.03 28.90
C GLN A 88 16.13 -2.03 28.22
N PRO A 89 16.13 -3.31 28.65
CA PRO A 89 15.08 -4.23 28.23
C PRO A 89 13.75 -3.77 28.83
N PHE A 90 12.64 -4.11 28.17
CA PHE A 90 11.33 -3.92 28.78
C PHE A 90 11.25 -4.67 30.11
N ARG A 91 10.77 -3.98 31.16
CA ARG A 91 10.52 -4.60 32.46
C ARG A 91 9.55 -5.79 32.31
N LYS A 92 9.92 -6.94 32.87
CA LYS A 92 9.03 -8.12 32.94
C LYS A 92 7.69 -7.73 33.54
N GLY A 93 6.60 -7.96 32.80
CA GLY A 93 5.23 -7.69 33.24
C GLY A 93 4.66 -6.31 32.92
N GLY A 94 5.43 -5.43 32.25
CA GLY A 94 4.96 -4.10 31.82
C GLY A 94 4.67 -3.96 30.33
N LEU A 95 4.58 -5.07 29.60
CA LEU A 95 4.37 -5.08 28.15
C LEU A 95 2.88 -5.27 27.86
N GLN A 96 2.22 -4.23 27.37
CA GLN A 96 0.85 -4.36 26.84
C GLN A 96 0.93 -4.40 25.32
N ALA A 97 0.53 -5.52 24.74
CA ALA A 97 0.56 -5.73 23.31
C ALA A 97 -0.83 -5.47 22.74
N SER A 98 -0.94 -4.54 21.78
CA SER A 98 -2.19 -4.26 21.10
C SER A 98 -2.56 -5.39 20.14
N SER A 99 -3.82 -5.42 19.70
CA SER A 99 -4.24 -6.27 18.58
C SER A 99 -3.40 -6.00 17.33
N ALA A 100 -3.26 -7.02 16.49
CA ALA A 100 -2.58 -6.92 15.21
C ALA A 100 -3.26 -5.87 14.32
N ARG A 101 -2.45 -4.98 13.74
CA ARG A 101 -2.84 -3.99 12.74
C ARG A 101 -2.41 -4.47 11.37
N MET A 102 -3.26 -4.23 10.37
CA MET A 102 -2.86 -4.41 8.97
C MET A 102 -1.72 -3.44 8.63
N GLY A 103 -0.88 -3.83 7.67
CA GLY A 103 0.17 -2.96 7.16
C GLY A 103 -0.37 -1.77 6.38
N ASP A 104 0.55 -0.87 6.06
CA ASP A 104 0.27 0.37 5.36
C ASP A 104 -0.32 0.11 3.97
N ARG A 105 -1.19 1.04 3.53
CA ARG A 105 -1.87 0.99 2.25
C ARG A 105 -1.21 1.97 1.30
N LEU A 106 -0.82 1.46 0.14
CA LEU A 106 -0.10 2.18 -0.87
C LEU A 106 -0.91 2.24 -2.15
N LEU A 107 -0.70 3.32 -2.88
CA LEU A 107 -1.23 3.54 -4.21
C LEU A 107 -0.03 3.62 -5.16
N VAL A 108 0.12 2.65 -6.08
CA VAL A 108 1.26 2.55 -7.01
C VAL A 108 0.88 2.89 -8.45
N ALA A 109 1.45 3.98 -8.98
CA ALA A 109 1.27 4.41 -10.36
C ALA A 109 2.25 3.69 -11.30
N LYS A 110 2.01 2.39 -11.55
CA LYS A 110 2.90 1.55 -12.40
C LYS A 110 3.02 2.06 -13.84
N TRP A 111 2.01 2.78 -14.33
CA TRP A 111 1.97 3.37 -15.66
C TRP A 111 3.00 4.49 -15.85
N LEU A 112 3.63 4.98 -14.78
CA LEU A 112 4.59 6.08 -14.86
C LEU A 112 5.99 5.62 -15.29
N TYR A 113 6.37 4.37 -15.03
CA TYR A 113 7.73 3.86 -15.30
C TYR A 113 8.19 3.93 -16.78
N PRO A 114 7.31 3.82 -17.79
CA PRO A 114 7.69 4.06 -19.18
C PRO A 114 8.01 5.52 -19.51
N PHE A 115 7.49 6.48 -18.73
CA PHE A 115 7.65 7.91 -18.99
C PHE A 115 8.68 8.57 -18.09
N MET A 116 8.83 8.09 -16.86
CA MET A 116 9.79 8.58 -15.89
C MET A 116 10.55 7.39 -15.29
N ALA A 117 11.88 7.41 -15.48
CA ALA A 117 12.75 6.48 -14.79
C ALA A 117 12.74 6.78 -13.28
N PRO A 118 12.72 5.77 -12.41
CA PRO A 118 12.79 5.98 -10.97
C PRO A 118 14.16 6.55 -10.57
N GLU A 119 14.15 7.48 -9.63
CA GLU A 119 15.37 8.07 -9.09
C GLU A 119 15.87 7.30 -7.88
N ARG A 120 17.15 7.55 -7.54
CA ARG A 120 17.75 6.98 -6.34
C ARG A 120 16.92 7.38 -5.12
N PHE A 121 16.61 6.39 -4.29
CA PHE A 121 15.78 6.42 -3.09
C PHE A 121 14.27 6.38 -3.29
N ASP A 122 13.79 6.29 -4.52
CA ASP A 122 12.39 6.03 -4.79
C ASP A 122 11.95 4.67 -4.27
N VAL A 123 10.70 4.60 -3.81
CA VAL A 123 10.07 3.32 -3.50
C VAL A 123 9.50 2.75 -4.79
N VAL A 124 10.10 1.67 -5.25
CA VAL A 124 9.73 1.01 -6.50
C VAL A 124 9.02 -0.31 -6.23
N VAL A 125 8.04 -0.61 -7.07
CA VAL A 125 7.28 -1.85 -7.02
C VAL A 125 7.55 -2.63 -8.30
N PHE A 126 8.08 -3.83 -8.15
CA PHE A 126 8.48 -4.67 -9.28
C PHE A 126 8.13 -6.14 -9.03
N LYS A 127 8.13 -6.93 -10.09
CA LYS A 127 7.89 -8.37 -10.00
C LYS A 127 9.16 -9.09 -9.56
N ASN A 128 9.02 -10.08 -8.70
CA ASN A 128 10.12 -10.94 -8.29
C ASN A 128 10.71 -11.64 -9.54
N PRO A 129 12.00 -11.44 -9.85
CA PRO A 129 12.60 -12.00 -11.06
C PRO A 129 12.73 -13.52 -11.03
N VAL A 130 12.78 -14.14 -9.84
CA VAL A 130 12.95 -15.59 -9.69
C VAL A 130 11.60 -16.32 -9.80
N HIS A 131 10.57 -15.79 -9.14
CA HIS A 131 9.23 -16.38 -9.10
C HIS A 131 8.13 -15.30 -9.17
N PRO A 132 7.77 -14.83 -10.38
CA PRO A 132 6.81 -13.74 -10.56
C PRO A 132 5.36 -14.10 -10.21
N ASP A 133 5.02 -15.39 -10.27
CA ASP A 133 3.65 -15.90 -10.11
C ASP A 133 3.34 -16.40 -8.69
N GLY A 134 4.32 -16.35 -7.78
CA GLY A 134 4.14 -16.82 -6.39
C GLY A 134 3.39 -15.84 -5.48
N ALA A 135 3.09 -16.28 -4.26
CA ALA A 135 2.52 -15.44 -3.20
C ALA A 135 3.40 -14.22 -2.83
N SER A 136 4.68 -14.27 -3.17
CA SER A 136 5.64 -13.16 -3.08
C SER A 136 6.07 -12.68 -4.48
N GLY A 137 5.13 -12.63 -5.42
CA GLY A 137 5.39 -12.24 -6.81
C GLY A 137 5.68 -10.74 -6.99
N THR A 138 5.27 -9.88 -6.05
CA THR A 138 5.44 -8.43 -6.12
C THR A 138 6.26 -7.92 -4.95
N TYR A 139 7.34 -7.19 -5.24
CA TYR A 139 8.29 -6.66 -4.27
C TYR A 139 8.19 -5.14 -4.22
N ILE A 140 8.31 -4.59 -3.01
CA ILE A 140 8.34 -3.15 -2.75
C ILE A 140 9.66 -2.87 -2.06
N LYS A 141 10.53 -2.08 -2.71
CA LYS A 141 11.88 -1.78 -2.20
C LYS A 141 12.26 -0.33 -2.47
N ARG A 142 13.25 0.16 -1.72
CA ARG A 142 13.89 1.44 -1.98
C ARG A 142 14.98 1.25 -3.03
N LEU A 143 14.93 2.00 -4.12
CA LEU A 143 15.97 2.03 -5.15
C LEU A 143 17.22 2.69 -4.56
N ILE A 144 18.39 2.08 -4.69
CA ILE A 144 19.64 2.61 -4.10
C ILE A 144 20.77 2.84 -5.10
N GLY A 145 20.61 2.40 -6.35
CA GLY A 145 21.62 2.42 -7.40
C GLY A 145 21.63 1.11 -8.17
#